data_AF-A0A7K2MHE6-F1
#
_entry.id   AF-A0A7K2MHE6-F1
#
_cell.length_a   1.000
_cell.length_b   1.000
_cell.length_c   1.000
_cell.angle_alpha   90.00
_cell.angle_beta   90.00
_cell.angle_gamma   90.00
#
_symmetry.space_group_name_H-M   'P 1'
#
loop_
_entity.id
_entity.type
_entity.pdbx_description
1 polymer ?
#
loop_
_entity_poly.entity_id
_entity_poly.type
_entity_poly.pdbx_seq_one_letter_code
_entity_poly.pdbx_strand_id
1 'polypeptide(L)'
;MAAQTEESDCAREQTKAEQDVDQVRQRAGRDQQRLDSGAVTSPKDLENLQREIASLAKRQGDLEDVVLEVMERRESAQERVAELTERVGAVQGKIDDATARRDAAVEELDGEVASVTKEREVVAGSVPEDLLKLYDKLREQQGGV
;
A
#
# COMPACT_ATOMS: atom_id res chain seq x y z
N MET A 1 2.73 -0.47 -4.16
CA MET A 1 3.05 0.00 -5.53
C MET A 1 2.03 -0.48 -6.55
N ALA A 2 1.92 -1.78 -6.89
CA ALA A 2 0.90 -2.23 -7.85
C ALA A 2 -0.56 -1.86 -7.45
N ALA A 3 -0.97 -2.13 -6.20
CA ALA A 3 -2.31 -1.79 -5.72
C ALA A 3 -2.58 -0.26 -5.66
N GLN A 4 -1.54 0.55 -5.42
CA GLN A 4 -1.67 2.02 -5.43
C GLN A 4 -1.79 2.55 -6.86
N THR A 5 -1.08 1.94 -7.81
CA THR A 5 -1.23 2.24 -9.24
C THR A 5 -2.63 1.88 -9.72
N GLU A 6 -3.13 0.71 -9.34
CA GLU A 6 -4.50 0.26 -9.66
C GLU A 6 -5.55 1.21 -9.09
N GLU A 7 -5.44 1.65 -7.83
CA GLU A 7 -6.35 2.65 -7.25
C GLU A 7 -6.32 3.97 -8.01
N SER A 8 -5.13 4.44 -8.37
CA SER A 8 -4.95 5.69 -9.11
C SER A 8 -5.52 5.62 -10.53
N ASP A 9 -5.35 4.47 -11.21
CA ASP A 9 -5.90 4.25 -12.54
C ASP A 9 -7.44 4.16 -12.48
N CYS A 10 -8.00 3.43 -11.51
CA CYS A 10 -9.45 3.39 -11.27
C CYS A 10 -10.01 4.79 -10.93
N ALA A 11 -9.30 5.61 -10.16
CA ALA A 11 -9.71 6.99 -9.87
C ALA A 11 -9.77 7.85 -11.13
N ARG A 12 -8.81 7.71 -12.04
CA ARG A 12 -8.81 8.39 -13.35
C ARG A 12 -9.93 7.89 -14.25
N GLU A 13 -10.17 6.59 -14.28
CA GLU A 13 -11.30 5.98 -15.00
C GLU A 13 -12.64 6.50 -14.47
N GLN A 14 -12.80 6.60 -13.14
CA GLN A 14 -14.02 7.11 -12.51
C GLN A 14 -14.28 8.55 -12.95
N THR A 15 -13.28 9.43 -12.85
CA THR A 15 -13.42 10.83 -13.27
C THR A 15 -13.82 10.94 -14.74
N LYS A 16 -13.27 10.09 -15.60
CA LYS A 16 -13.63 10.08 -17.03
C LYS A 16 -15.07 9.61 -17.25
N ALA A 17 -15.48 8.53 -16.59
CA ALA A 17 -16.84 7.99 -16.71
C ALA A 17 -17.89 9.00 -16.22
N GLU A 18 -17.63 9.68 -15.09
CA GLU A 18 -18.49 10.75 -14.57
C GLU A 18 -18.60 11.93 -15.55
N GLN A 19 -17.48 12.32 -16.18
CA GLN A 19 -17.49 13.37 -17.21
C GLN A 19 -18.32 12.98 -18.44
N ASP A 20 -18.26 11.71 -18.86
CA ASP A 20 -19.05 11.21 -19.98
C ASP A 20 -20.56 11.23 -19.65
N VAL A 21 -20.95 10.85 -18.42
CA VAL A 21 -22.33 10.98 -17.92
C VAL A 21 -22.78 12.44 -17.95
N ASP A 22 -21.97 13.36 -17.40
CA ASP A 22 -22.30 14.78 -17.33
C ASP A 22 -22.51 15.40 -18.72
N GLN A 23 -21.69 15.02 -19.71
CA GLN A 23 -21.87 15.48 -21.10
C GLN A 23 -23.23 15.06 -21.67
N VAL A 24 -23.62 13.80 -21.46
CA VAL A 24 -24.93 13.28 -21.91
C VAL A 24 -26.07 13.97 -21.18
N ARG A 25 -25.95 14.13 -19.85
CA ARG A 25 -26.94 14.80 -19.01
C ARG A 25 -27.14 16.27 -19.43
N GLN A 26 -26.05 16.99 -19.70
CA GLN A 26 -26.13 18.39 -20.18
C GLN A 26 -26.80 18.48 -21.56
N ARG A 27 -26.51 17.54 -22.47
CA ARG A 27 -27.15 17.50 -23.79
C ARG A 27 -28.65 17.20 -23.67
N ALA A 28 -29.01 16.17 -22.91
CA ALA A 28 -30.40 15.82 -22.65
C ALA A 28 -31.18 16.99 -22.03
N GLY A 29 -30.57 17.70 -21.07
CA GLY A 29 -31.17 18.90 -20.47
C GLY A 29 -31.42 20.03 -21.46
N ARG A 30 -30.50 20.30 -22.40
CA ARG A 30 -30.70 21.30 -23.46
C ARG A 30 -31.82 20.89 -24.42
N ASP A 31 -31.87 19.62 -24.80
CA ASP A 31 -32.88 19.12 -25.72
C ASP A 31 -34.29 19.13 -25.08
N GLN A 32 -34.37 18.76 -23.80
CA GLN A 32 -35.60 18.87 -23.00
C GLN A 32 -36.07 20.34 -22.90
N GLN A 33 -35.18 21.28 -22.60
CA GLN A 33 -35.53 22.70 -22.56
C GLN A 33 -36.05 23.21 -23.91
N ARG A 34 -35.45 22.78 -25.02
CA ARG A 34 -35.93 23.13 -26.37
C ARG A 34 -37.34 22.57 -26.63
N LEU A 35 -37.60 21.33 -26.20
CA LEU A 35 -38.92 20.71 -26.31
C LEU A 35 -39.96 21.51 -25.50
N ASP A 36 -39.65 21.83 -24.25
CA ASP A 36 -40.56 22.50 -23.32
C ASP A 36 -40.81 23.97 -23.69
N SER A 37 -39.85 24.63 -24.32
CA SER A 37 -39.98 26.03 -24.77
C SER A 37 -41.01 26.24 -25.89
N GLY A 38 -41.44 25.16 -26.56
CA GLY A 38 -42.33 25.25 -27.73
C GLY A 38 -41.70 25.94 -28.95
N ALA A 39 -40.38 26.18 -28.93
CA ALA A 39 -39.66 26.82 -30.04
C ALA A 39 -39.63 25.96 -31.31
N VAL A 40 -39.87 24.64 -31.20
CA VAL A 40 -39.96 23.70 -32.32
C VAL A 40 -41.43 23.55 -32.71
N THR A 41 -41.79 24.07 -33.89
CA THR A 41 -43.18 24.13 -34.38
C THR A 41 -43.52 23.05 -35.41
N SER A 42 -42.51 22.41 -35.98
CA SER A 42 -42.66 21.33 -36.96
C SER A 42 -42.94 20.00 -36.26
N PRO A 43 -44.05 19.29 -36.58
CA PRO A 43 -44.37 17.99 -35.98
C PRO A 43 -43.26 16.95 -36.15
N LYS A 44 -42.58 16.97 -37.30
CA LYS A 44 -41.47 16.05 -37.59
C LYS A 44 -40.25 16.33 -36.72
N ASP A 45 -39.96 17.61 -36.46
CA ASP A 45 -38.81 17.99 -35.65
C ASP A 45 -39.06 17.73 -34.17
N LEU A 46 -40.32 17.86 -33.70
CA LEU A 46 -40.73 17.45 -32.36
C LEU A 46 -40.55 15.94 -32.15
N GLU A 47 -40.99 15.12 -33.12
CA GLU A 47 -40.81 13.66 -33.04
C GLU A 47 -39.33 13.27 -33.03
N ASN A 48 -38.50 13.90 -33.86
CA ASN A 48 -37.06 13.68 -33.87
C ASN A 48 -36.42 14.04 -32.53
N LEU A 49 -36.78 15.20 -31.96
CA LEU A 49 -36.26 15.67 -30.66
C LEU A 49 -36.66 14.72 -29.52
N GLN A 50 -37.90 14.24 -29.49
CA GLN A 50 -38.34 13.26 -28.50
C GLN A 50 -37.58 11.93 -28.59
N ARG A 51 -37.33 11.45 -29.82
CA ARG A 51 -36.51 10.24 -30.04
C ARG A 51 -35.06 10.44 -29.59
N GLU A 52 -34.48 11.61 -29.84
CA GLU A 52 -33.14 11.95 -29.38
C GLU A 52 -33.05 11.96 -27.86
N ILE A 53 -34.01 12.61 -27.18
CA ILE A 53 -34.09 12.63 -25.70
C ILE A 53 -34.19 11.20 -25.15
N ALA A 54 -35.05 10.35 -25.71
CA ALA A 54 -35.17 8.97 -25.28
C ALA A 54 -33.86 8.17 -25.49
N SER A 55 -33.16 8.41 -26.60
CA SER A 55 -31.85 7.79 -26.86
C SER A 55 -30.78 8.27 -25.87
N LEU A 56 -30.79 9.56 -25.52
CA LEU A 56 -29.85 10.13 -24.55
C LEU A 56 -30.13 9.59 -23.14
N ALA A 57 -31.39 9.44 -22.75
CA ALA A 57 -31.77 8.83 -21.47
C ALA A 57 -31.27 7.38 -21.35
N LYS A 58 -31.43 6.58 -22.43
CA LYS A 58 -30.87 5.22 -22.47
C LYS A 58 -29.34 5.24 -22.34
N ARG A 59 -28.67 6.12 -23.10
CA ARG A 59 -27.21 6.25 -23.05
C ARG A 59 -26.70 6.72 -21.68
N GLN A 60 -27.45 7.58 -21.00
CA GLN A 60 -27.12 8.02 -19.65
C GLN A 60 -27.16 6.84 -18.69
N GLY A 61 -28.19 6.01 -18.74
CA GLY A 61 -28.27 4.79 -17.93
C GLY A 61 -27.09 3.84 -18.18
N ASP A 62 -26.78 3.57 -19.47
CA ASP A 62 -25.62 2.72 -19.82
C ASP A 62 -24.29 3.27 -19.27
N LEU A 63 -24.14 4.60 -19.19
CA LEU A 63 -22.93 5.23 -18.65
C LEU A 63 -22.92 5.27 -17.11
N GLU A 64 -24.08 5.43 -16.48
CA GLU A 64 -24.21 5.35 -15.02
C GLU A 64 -23.87 3.95 -14.50
N ASP A 65 -24.26 2.90 -15.22
CA ASP A 65 -23.85 1.52 -14.93
C ASP A 65 -22.32 1.36 -15.00
N VAL A 66 -21.67 1.94 -16.02
CA VAL A 66 -20.20 1.94 -16.14
C VAL A 66 -19.54 2.71 -14.99
N VAL A 67 -20.12 3.84 -14.55
CA VAL A 67 -19.61 4.57 -13.38
C VAL A 67 -19.65 3.69 -12.14
N LEU A 68 -20.75 2.98 -11.91
CA LEU A 68 -20.89 2.08 -10.76
C LEU A 68 -19.85 0.95 -10.80
N GLU A 69 -19.66 0.31 -11.96
CA GLU A 69 -18.63 -0.74 -12.12
C GLU A 69 -17.21 -0.21 -11.81
N VAL A 70 -16.88 1.00 -12.24
CA VAL A 70 -15.58 1.61 -11.96
C VAL A 70 -15.46 1.99 -10.48
N MET A 71 -16.54 2.44 -9.84
CA MET A 71 -16.57 2.71 -8.40
C MET A 71 -16.32 1.44 -7.58
N GLU A 72 -16.97 0.32 -7.92
CA GLU A 72 -16.76 -0.97 -7.26
C GLU A 72 -15.31 -1.46 -7.41
N ARG A 73 -14.75 -1.34 -8.62
CA ARG A 73 -13.33 -1.66 -8.87
C ARG A 73 -12.39 -0.79 -8.05
N ARG A 74 -12.69 0.51 -7.93
CA ARG A 74 -11.89 1.44 -7.12
C ARG A 74 -11.96 1.10 -5.64
N GLU A 75 -13.15 0.80 -5.11
CA GLU A 75 -13.34 0.41 -3.71
C GLU A 75 -12.52 -0.84 -3.38
N SER A 76 -12.58 -1.87 -4.24
CA SER A 76 -11.76 -3.08 -4.08
C SER A 76 -10.25 -2.78 -4.08
N ALA A 77 -9.79 -1.89 -4.97
CA ALA A 77 -8.38 -1.47 -4.99
C ALA A 77 -7.99 -0.72 -3.70
N GLN A 78 -8.87 0.14 -3.17
CA GLN A 78 -8.65 0.87 -1.91
C GLN A 78 -8.55 -0.07 -0.71
N GLU A 79 -9.45 -1.04 -0.59
CA GLU A 79 -9.39 -2.07 0.46
C GLU A 79 -8.06 -2.83 0.41
N ARG A 80 -7.64 -3.22 -0.80
CA ARG A 80 -6.37 -3.93 -1.00
C ARG A 80 -5.15 -3.07 -0.64
N VAL A 81 -5.18 -1.77 -0.92
CA VAL A 81 -4.13 -0.83 -0.48
C VAL A 81 -4.10 -0.74 1.05
N ALA A 82 -5.26 -0.65 1.70
CA ALA A 82 -5.35 -0.58 3.16
C ALA A 82 -4.81 -1.86 3.82
N GLU A 83 -5.23 -3.04 3.36
CA GLU A 83 -4.78 -4.33 3.88
C GLU A 83 -3.25 -4.47 3.75
N LEU A 84 -2.70 -4.18 2.58
CA LEU A 84 -1.25 -4.29 2.35
C LEU A 84 -0.46 -3.29 3.18
N THR A 85 -0.98 -2.09 3.39
CA THR A 85 -0.36 -1.07 4.24
C THR A 85 -0.31 -1.52 5.69
N GLU A 86 -1.40 -2.08 6.21
CA GLU A 86 -1.45 -2.65 7.56
C GLU A 86 -0.45 -3.80 7.72
N ARG A 87 -0.42 -4.72 6.75
CA ARG A 87 0.51 -5.86 6.77
C ARG A 87 1.97 -5.42 6.76
N VAL A 88 2.31 -4.42 5.96
CA VAL A 88 3.67 -3.84 5.94
C VAL A 88 4.00 -3.24 7.32
N GLY A 89 3.08 -2.45 7.89
CA GLY A 89 3.27 -1.87 9.23
C GLY A 89 3.48 -2.93 10.31
N ALA A 90 2.68 -4.01 10.28
CA ALA A 90 2.80 -5.11 11.24
C ALA A 90 4.13 -5.87 11.12
N VAL A 91 4.61 -6.09 9.89
CA VAL A 91 5.91 -6.73 9.66
C VAL A 91 7.06 -5.81 10.09
N GLN A 92 6.97 -4.51 9.78
CA GLN A 92 7.97 -3.54 10.20
C GLN A 92 8.08 -3.48 11.72
N GLY A 93 6.95 -3.44 12.44
CA GLY A 93 6.96 -3.47 13.91
C GLY A 93 7.62 -4.72 14.49
N LYS A 94 7.44 -5.89 13.85
CA LYS A 94 8.14 -7.13 14.26
C LYS A 94 9.64 -7.07 14.01
N ILE A 95 10.06 -6.45 12.90
CA ILE A 95 11.48 -6.25 12.56
C ILE A 95 12.12 -5.32 13.59
N ASP A 96 11.44 -4.23 13.94
CA ASP A 96 11.94 -3.23 14.89
C ASP A 96 12.09 -3.86 16.29
N ASP A 97 11.09 -4.61 16.78
CA ASP A 97 11.16 -5.35 18.04
C ASP A 97 12.30 -6.39 18.05
N ALA A 98 12.40 -7.20 17.00
CA ALA A 98 13.45 -8.21 16.90
C ALA A 98 14.84 -7.57 16.84
N THR A 99 14.98 -6.43 16.17
CA THR A 99 16.23 -5.67 16.11
C THR A 99 16.61 -5.12 17.47
N ALA A 100 15.67 -4.48 18.17
CA ALA A 100 15.92 -3.96 19.52
C ALA A 100 16.34 -5.07 20.50
N ARG A 101 15.67 -6.23 20.48
CA ARG A 101 16.05 -7.37 21.31
C ARG A 101 17.43 -7.93 20.98
N ARG A 102 17.76 -8.01 19.69
CA ARG A 102 19.06 -8.47 19.21
C ARG A 102 20.17 -7.50 19.62
N ASP A 103 19.95 -6.21 19.49
CA ASP A 103 20.95 -5.19 19.85
C ASP A 103 21.19 -5.16 21.36
N ALA A 104 20.13 -5.26 22.18
CA ALA A 104 20.26 -5.37 23.63
C ALA A 104 21.03 -6.62 24.07
N ALA A 105 20.76 -7.78 23.45
CA ALA A 105 21.46 -9.02 23.74
C ALA A 105 22.95 -8.95 23.33
N VAL A 106 23.27 -8.27 22.23
CA VAL A 106 24.65 -8.05 21.81
C VAL A 106 25.38 -7.15 22.81
N GLU A 107 24.75 -6.07 23.27
CA GLU A 107 25.34 -5.19 24.28
C GLU A 107 25.61 -5.91 25.62
N GLU A 108 24.68 -6.77 26.06
CA GLU A 108 24.85 -7.60 27.24
C GLU A 108 26.04 -8.56 27.09
N LEU A 109 26.12 -9.28 25.97
CA LEU A 109 27.22 -10.21 25.68
C LEU A 109 28.57 -9.49 25.59
N ASP A 110 28.63 -8.32 24.96
CA ASP A 110 29.86 -7.51 24.89
C ASP A 110 30.31 -7.08 26.29
N GLY A 111 29.36 -6.73 27.17
CA GLY A 111 29.62 -6.44 28.58
C GLY A 111 30.19 -7.65 29.35
N GLU A 112 29.58 -8.81 29.18
CA GLU A 112 30.04 -10.06 29.79
C GLU A 112 31.44 -10.45 29.30
N VAL A 113 31.68 -10.39 27.99
CA VAL A 113 32.98 -10.67 27.38
C VAL A 113 34.05 -9.72 27.93
N ALA A 114 33.74 -8.43 28.04
CA ALA A 114 34.66 -7.45 28.62
C ALA A 114 34.99 -7.76 30.09
N SER A 115 33.98 -8.11 30.90
CA SER A 115 34.18 -8.47 32.32
C SER A 115 35.03 -9.72 32.46
N VAL A 116 34.66 -10.81 31.79
CA VAL A 116 35.37 -12.09 31.87
C VAL A 116 36.78 -11.98 31.32
N THR A 117 37.00 -11.19 30.27
CA THR A 117 38.34 -10.93 29.73
C THR A 117 39.22 -10.22 30.76
N LYS A 118 38.69 -9.17 31.41
CA LYS A 118 39.41 -8.44 32.45
C LYS A 118 39.72 -9.31 33.67
N GLU A 119 38.76 -10.12 34.12
CA GLU A 119 38.97 -11.08 35.22
C GLU A 119 40.06 -12.10 34.85
N ARG A 120 40.03 -12.63 33.63
CA ARG A 120 41.05 -13.54 33.11
C ARG A 120 42.44 -12.90 33.10
N GLU A 121 42.56 -11.64 32.68
CA GLU A 121 43.83 -10.90 32.69
C GLU A 121 44.39 -10.74 34.11
N VAL A 122 43.53 -10.40 35.08
CA VAL A 122 43.94 -10.26 36.49
C VAL A 122 44.44 -11.59 37.04
N VAL A 123 43.70 -12.68 36.80
CA VAL A 123 44.10 -14.02 37.27
C VAL A 123 45.38 -14.46 36.58
N ALA A 124 45.49 -14.31 35.27
CA ALA A 124 46.70 -14.66 34.51
C ALA A 124 47.93 -13.89 35.04
N GLY A 125 47.79 -12.62 35.38
CA GLY A 125 48.88 -11.82 35.97
C GLY A 125 49.42 -12.37 37.30
N SER A 126 48.67 -13.23 37.99
CA SER A 126 49.11 -13.89 39.23
C SER A 126 49.72 -15.29 39.03
N VAL A 127 49.69 -15.82 37.81
CA VAL A 127 50.18 -17.17 37.48
C VAL A 127 51.59 -17.08 36.90
N PRO A 128 52.54 -17.95 37.32
CA PRO A 128 53.88 -18.02 36.73
C PRO A 128 53.84 -18.23 35.21
N GLU A 129 54.69 -17.48 34.49
CA GLU A 129 54.68 -17.42 33.02
C GLU A 129 54.88 -18.81 32.36
N ASP A 130 55.74 -19.65 32.92
CA ASP A 130 56.01 -20.99 32.40
C ASP A 130 54.78 -21.92 32.52
N LEU A 131 53.95 -21.73 33.54
CA LEU A 131 52.71 -22.49 33.71
C LEU A 131 51.62 -21.99 32.76
N LEU A 132 51.53 -20.68 32.52
CA LEU A 132 50.64 -20.12 31.49
C LEU A 132 51.00 -20.64 30.09
N LYS A 133 52.29 -20.67 29.75
CA LYS A 133 52.77 -21.23 28.47
C LYS A 133 52.38 -22.70 28.30
N LEU A 134 52.46 -23.49 29.38
CA LEU A 134 52.02 -24.89 29.34
C LEU A 134 50.50 -25.00 29.17
N TYR A 135 49.72 -24.16 29.87
CA TYR A 135 48.27 -24.09 29.73
C TYR A 135 47.84 -23.74 28.30
N ASP A 136 48.36 -22.65 27.73
CA ASP A 136 47.97 -22.20 26.39
C ASP A 136 48.31 -23.25 25.32
N LYS A 137 49.47 -23.91 25.44
CA LYS A 137 49.86 -25.02 24.55
C LYS A 137 48.89 -26.20 24.63
N LEU A 138 48.46 -26.57 25.84
CA LEU A 138 47.49 -27.66 26.03
C LEU A 138 46.10 -27.27 25.53
N ARG A 139 45.67 -26.04 25.81
CA ARG A 139 44.39 -25.48 25.37
C ARG A 139 44.27 -25.50 23.84
N GLU A 140 45.30 -25.05 23.13
CA GLU A 140 45.32 -25.11 21.65
C GLU A 140 45.26 -26.55 21.13
N GLN A 141 46.04 -27.46 21.72
CA GLN A 141 46.05 -28.88 21.32
C GLN A 141 44.73 -29.60 21.57
N GLN A 142 43.95 -29.15 22.57
CA GLN A 142 42.67 -29.75 22.96
C GLN A 142 41.45 -28.99 22.42
N GLY A 143 41.66 -28.04 21.50
CA GLY A 143 40.56 -27.35 20.80
C GLY A 143 39.87 -26.26 21.62
N GLY A 144 40.58 -25.64 22.57
CA GLY A 144 40.09 -24.53 23.37
C GLY A 144 39.70 -24.88 24.80
N VAL A 145 39.77 -26.16 25.17
CA VAL A 145 39.46 -26.72 26.51
C VAL A 145 40.74 -26.98 27.30
#